data_AF-A0A849WFE4-F1
#
_entry.id   AF-A0A849WFE4-F1
#
_cell.length_a   1.000
_cell.length_b   1.000
_cell.length_c   1.000
_cell.angle_alpha   90.00
_cell.angle_beta   90.00
_cell.angle_gamma   90.00
#
_symmetry.space_group_name_H-M   'P 1'
#
loop_
_entity.id
_entity.type
_entity.pdbx_description
1 polymer ?
#
loop_
_entity_poly.entity_id
_entity_poly.type
_entity_poly.pdbx_seq_one_letter_code
_entity_poly.pdbx_strand_id
1 'polypeptide(L)'
;MLTKMLYERGYSQKEVFDLYYFLDGIMVLPEPLEIQYNNEIILLEKESSMPYITTAQRIGRKEGKTEGRKEGKIEGKIEMLLEMKFGKDGMDFFKKIQQISDIKKLQKILELLKSTNNLSDIVLP
;
A
#
# COMPACT_ATOMS: atom_id res chain seq x y z
N MET A 1 -17.74 -5.17 20.81
CA MET A 1 -17.00 -4.19 19.98
C MET A 1 -17.63 -2.82 20.13
N LEU A 2 -16.83 -1.76 20.31
CA LEU A 2 -17.34 -0.40 20.55
C LEU A 2 -18.25 0.10 19.42
N THR A 3 -17.91 -0.22 18.17
CA THR A 3 -18.70 0.08 16.97
C THR A 3 -20.12 -0.47 17.02
N LYS A 4 -20.28 -1.77 17.35
CA LYS A 4 -21.58 -2.42 17.47
C LYS A 4 -22.45 -1.74 18.55
N MET A 5 -21.86 -1.42 19.72
CA MET A 5 -22.58 -0.71 20.78
C MET A 5 -23.00 0.72 20.40
N LEU A 6 -22.21 1.42 19.58
CA LEU A 6 -22.56 2.77 19.12
C LEU A 6 -23.74 2.72 18.15
N TYR A 7 -23.75 1.76 17.23
CA TYR A 7 -24.93 1.56 16.36
C TYR A 7 -26.17 1.14 17.14
N GLU A 8 -26.05 0.22 18.09
CA GLU A 8 -27.16 -0.19 18.98
C GLU A 8 -27.71 0.97 19.82
N ARG A 9 -26.91 2.00 20.06
CA ARG A 9 -27.31 3.24 20.73
C ARG A 9 -27.86 4.31 19.79
N GLY A 10 -28.04 4.01 18.51
CA GLY A 10 -28.66 4.90 17.52
C GLY A 10 -27.73 5.93 16.90
N TYR A 11 -26.40 5.79 17.06
CA TYR A 11 -25.45 6.67 16.39
C TYR A 11 -25.47 6.45 14.88
N SER A 12 -25.43 7.55 14.13
CA SER A 12 -25.38 7.51 12.67
C SER A 12 -24.04 6.96 12.16
N GLN A 13 -24.05 6.43 10.94
CA GLN A 13 -22.84 5.93 10.27
C GLN A 13 -21.72 6.98 10.20
N LYS A 14 -22.09 8.26 10.08
CA LYS A 14 -21.14 9.37 10.08
C LYS A 14 -20.51 9.59 11.45
N GLU A 15 -21.28 9.54 12.53
CA GLU A 15 -20.74 9.73 13.90
C GLU A 15 -19.81 8.59 14.31
N VAL A 16 -20.15 7.35 13.93
CA VAL A 16 -19.28 6.20 14.16
C VAL A 16 -17.99 6.33 13.34
N PHE A 17 -18.07 6.84 12.11
CA PHE A 17 -16.91 7.12 11.26
C PHE A 17 -16.01 8.22 11.83
N ASP A 18 -16.57 9.36 12.23
CA ASP A 18 -15.82 10.50 12.74
C ASP A 18 -15.10 10.13 14.04
N LEU A 19 -15.73 9.35 14.92
CA LEU A 19 -15.08 8.80 16.11
C LEU A 19 -13.93 7.85 15.74
N TYR A 20 -14.11 6.99 14.74
CA TYR A 20 -13.06 6.07 14.30
C TYR A 20 -11.86 6.80 13.69
N TYR A 21 -12.12 7.76 12.81
CA TYR A 21 -11.10 8.59 12.19
C TYR A 21 -10.32 9.39 13.23
N PHE A 22 -11.03 9.91 14.24
CA PHE A 22 -10.41 10.55 15.38
C PHE A 22 -9.51 9.58 16.16
N LEU A 23 -10.01 8.41 16.55
CA LEU A 23 -9.24 7.41 17.31
C LEU A 23 -8.00 6.90 16.55
N ASP A 24 -8.10 6.64 15.24
CA ASP A 24 -6.98 6.23 14.38
C ASP A 24 -5.90 7.32 14.28
N GLY A 25 -6.29 8.59 14.38
CA GLY A 25 -5.36 9.73 14.38
C GLY A 25 -4.54 9.89 15.66
N ILE A 26 -5.01 9.35 16.79
CA ILE A 26 -4.36 9.49 18.12
C ILE A 26 -3.81 8.18 18.66
N MET A 27 -4.29 7.03 18.18
CA MET A 27 -3.80 5.71 18.59
C MET A 27 -3.15 4.99 17.40
N VAL A 28 -1.83 4.79 17.47
CA VAL A 28 -1.16 3.78 16.64
C VAL A 28 -1.42 2.43 17.27
N LEU A 29 -2.41 1.70 16.77
CA LEU A 29 -2.65 0.33 17.20
C LEU A 29 -1.47 -0.55 16.74
N PRO A 30 -0.91 -1.42 17.61
CA PRO A 30 0.02 -2.45 17.18
C PRO A 30 -0.59 -3.30 16.05
N GLU A 31 0.19 -3.57 15.01
CA GLU A 31 -0.25 -4.25 13.79
C GLU A 31 -1.08 -5.54 14.02
N PRO A 32 -0.76 -6.41 15.00
CA PRO A 32 -1.56 -7.61 15.27
C PRO A 32 -2.99 -7.30 15.72
N LEU A 33 -3.17 -6.28 16.56
CA LEU A 33 -4.47 -5.86 17.07
C LEU A 33 -5.29 -5.21 15.97
N GLU A 34 -4.65 -4.49 15.07
CA GLU A 34 -5.32 -3.85 13.95
C GLU A 34 -5.87 -4.92 12.99
N ILE A 35 -5.07 -5.95 12.69
CA ILE A 35 -5.50 -7.09 11.86
C ILE A 35 -6.70 -7.80 12.50
N GLN A 36 -6.62 -8.09 13.80
CA GLN A 36 -7.69 -8.77 14.51
C GLN A 36 -8.99 -7.97 14.49
N TYR A 37 -8.91 -6.67 14.78
CA TYR A 37 -10.03 -5.73 14.71
C TYR A 37 -10.71 -5.72 13.33
N ASN A 38 -9.92 -5.73 12.26
CA ASN A 38 -10.45 -5.70 10.89
C ASN A 38 -11.18 -6.98 10.51
N ASN A 39 -10.67 -8.13 10.93
CA ASN A 39 -11.31 -9.42 10.66
C ASN A 39 -12.68 -9.51 11.35
N GLU A 40 -12.79 -8.98 12.58
CA GLU A 40 -14.06 -8.91 13.30
C GLU A 40 -15.10 -8.02 12.60
N ILE A 41 -14.69 -6.89 12.00
CA ILE A 41 -15.59 -6.03 11.21
C ILE A 41 -16.07 -6.73 9.94
N ILE A 42 -15.19 -7.42 9.21
CA ILE A 42 -15.55 -8.18 8.00
C ILE A 42 -16.58 -9.27 8.32
N LEU A 43 -16.45 -9.93 9.47
CA LEU A 43 -17.41 -10.93 9.93
C LEU A 43 -18.77 -10.29 10.26
N LEU A 44 -18.77 -9.14 10.94
CA LEU A 44 -19.99 -8.39 11.25
C LEU A 44 -20.72 -7.88 9.99
N GLU A 45 -19.99 -7.44 8.97
CA GLU A 45 -20.54 -7.02 7.66
C GLU A 45 -21.34 -8.16 6.99
N LYS A 46 -20.79 -9.38 7.03
CA LYS A 46 -21.41 -10.57 6.44
C LYS A 46 -22.67 -11.00 7.20
N GLU A 47 -22.69 -10.84 8.52
CA GLU A 47 -23.84 -11.22 9.35
C GLU A 47 -24.98 -10.19 9.31
N SER A 48 -24.67 -8.90 9.18
CA SER A 48 -25.66 -7.83 9.35
C SER A 48 -26.17 -7.18 8.05
N SER A 49 -25.74 -7.64 6.86
CA SER A 49 -26.15 -7.11 5.55
C SER A 49 -26.10 -5.58 5.44
N MET A 50 -25.18 -4.95 6.17
CA MET A 50 -24.99 -3.50 6.24
C MET A 50 -23.62 -3.17 5.61
N PRO A 51 -23.58 -2.41 4.50
CA PRO A 51 -22.34 -2.13 3.78
C PRO A 51 -21.51 -1.10 4.55
N TYR A 52 -20.51 -1.56 5.28
CA TYR A 52 -19.47 -0.69 5.83
C TYR A 52 -18.48 -0.34 4.70
N ILE A 53 -18.70 0.81 4.07
CA ILE A 53 -17.79 1.42 3.08
C ILE A 53 -16.36 1.61 3.66
N THR A 54 -16.25 1.65 4.98
CA THR A 54 -15.05 1.97 5.76
C THR A 54 -13.97 0.90 5.74
N THR A 55 -14.30 -0.40 5.70
CA THR A 55 -13.29 -1.48 5.73
C THR A 55 -12.53 -1.56 4.41
N ALA A 56 -13.25 -1.55 3.29
CA ALA A 56 -12.65 -1.56 1.96
C ALA A 56 -11.82 -0.29 1.67
N GLN A 57 -12.31 0.89 2.07
CA GLN A 57 -11.55 2.14 1.92
C GLN A 57 -10.30 2.19 2.80
N ARG A 58 -10.38 1.70 4.04
CA ARG A 58 -9.23 1.67 4.95
C ARG A 58 -8.19 0.62 4.54
N ILE A 59 -8.64 -0.57 4.13
CA ILE A 59 -7.76 -1.60 3.53
C ILE A 59 -7.12 -1.04 2.27
N GLY A 60 -7.89 -0.47 1.34
CA GLY A 60 -7.37 0.13 0.12
C GLY A 60 -6.36 1.25 0.39
N ARG A 61 -6.58 2.09 1.42
CA ARG A 61 -5.63 3.14 1.82
C ARG A 61 -4.35 2.55 2.45
N LYS A 62 -4.47 1.52 3.28
CA LYS A 62 -3.33 0.84 3.92
C LYS A 62 -2.51 0.05 2.90
N GLU A 63 -3.17 -0.67 2.00
CA GLU A 63 -2.57 -1.39 0.88
C GLU A 63 -1.88 -0.41 -0.07
N GLY A 64 -2.56 0.65 -0.51
CA GLY A 64 -1.95 1.68 -1.36
C GLY A 64 -0.73 2.36 -0.73
N LYS A 65 -0.77 2.67 0.58
CA LYS A 65 0.39 3.22 1.31
C LYS A 65 1.55 2.22 1.39
N THR A 66 1.23 0.94 1.56
CA THR A 66 2.23 -0.14 1.66
C THR A 66 2.85 -0.46 0.31
N GLU A 67 2.03 -0.50 -0.75
CA GLU A 67 2.41 -0.71 -2.14
C GLU A 67 3.28 0.44 -2.64
N GLY A 68 2.85 1.69 -2.50
CA GLY A 68 3.67 2.85 -2.87
C GLY A 68 4.99 2.95 -2.10
N ARG A 69 5.03 2.52 -0.83
CA ARG A 69 6.29 2.44 -0.08
C ARG A 69 7.21 1.33 -0.58
N LYS A 70 6.68 0.21 -1.06
CA LYS A 70 7.46 -0.89 -1.65
C LYS A 70 7.98 -0.48 -3.03
N GLU A 71 7.13 0.11 -3.85
CA GLU A 71 7.46 0.69 -5.16
C GLU A 71 8.61 1.69 -5.03
N GLY A 72 8.45 2.76 -4.24
CA GLY A 72 9.48 3.79 -4.08
C GLY A 72 10.81 3.27 -3.50
N LYS A 73 10.77 2.22 -2.64
CA LYS A 73 12.00 1.55 -2.16
C LYS A 73 12.73 0.79 -3.27
N ILE A 74 12.00 0.19 -4.20
CA ILE A 74 12.60 -0.56 -5.31
C ILE A 74 13.09 0.43 -6.37
N GLU A 75 12.29 1.44 -6.69
CA GLU A 75 12.67 2.51 -7.62
C GLU A 75 13.94 3.22 -7.18
N GLY A 76 14.06 3.63 -5.90
CA GLY A 76 15.28 4.28 -5.41
C GLY A 76 16.53 3.39 -5.48
N LYS A 77 16.38 2.06 -5.37
CA LYS A 77 17.51 1.13 -5.59
C LYS A 77 17.88 1.04 -7.06
N ILE A 78 16.88 1.00 -7.94
CA ILE A 78 17.07 0.98 -9.39
C ILE A 78 17.76 2.27 -9.85
N GLU A 79 17.29 3.42 -9.40
CA GLU A 79 17.86 4.75 -9.67
C GLU A 79 19.34 4.77 -9.31
N MET A 80 19.67 4.42 -8.06
CA MET A 80 21.05 4.38 -7.57
C MET A 80 21.93 3.43 -8.41
N LEU A 81 21.44 2.22 -8.72
CA LEU A 81 22.19 1.26 -9.55
C LEU A 81 22.40 1.76 -10.98
N LEU A 82 21.39 2.38 -11.57
CA LEU A 82 21.45 2.93 -12.92
C LEU A 82 22.43 4.11 -12.99
N GLU A 83 22.36 5.02 -12.03
CA GLU A 83 23.27 6.15 -11.91
C GLU A 83 24.71 5.67 -11.72
N MET A 84 24.95 4.72 -10.81
CA MET A 84 26.30 4.19 -10.52
C MET A 84 26.91 3.43 -11.70
N LYS A 85 26.12 2.61 -12.43
CA LYS A 85 26.64 1.75 -13.50
C LYS A 85 26.65 2.43 -14.86
N PHE A 86 25.68 3.29 -15.15
CA PHE A 86 25.41 3.79 -16.50
C PHE A 86 25.30 5.32 -16.57
N GLY A 87 25.41 6.02 -15.45
CA GLY A 87 25.39 7.49 -15.40
C GLY A 87 24.18 8.08 -16.11
N LYS A 88 24.43 9.01 -17.03
CA LYS A 88 23.38 9.76 -17.74
C LYS A 88 22.44 8.87 -18.56
N ASP A 89 22.97 7.85 -19.23
CA ASP A 89 22.18 6.91 -20.03
C ASP A 89 21.28 6.04 -19.15
N GLY A 90 21.76 5.71 -17.95
CA GLY A 90 20.97 5.03 -16.91
C GLY A 90 19.79 5.87 -16.43
N MET A 91 19.99 7.17 -16.25
CA MET A 91 18.93 8.08 -15.81
C MET A 91 17.86 8.33 -16.86
N ASP A 92 18.23 8.36 -18.15
CA ASP A 92 17.23 8.44 -19.23
C ASP A 92 16.43 7.13 -19.36
N PHE A 93 17.04 5.99 -19.03
CA PHE A 93 16.32 4.72 -18.90
C PHE A 93 15.42 4.68 -17.65
N PHE A 94 15.86 5.26 -16.53
CA PHE A 94 15.09 5.33 -15.29
C PHE A 94 13.74 6.05 -15.46
N LYS A 95 13.69 7.13 -16.25
CA LYS A 95 12.43 7.82 -16.59
C LYS A 95 11.38 6.91 -17.23
N LYS A 96 11.80 5.87 -17.94
CA LYS A 96 10.89 4.85 -18.51
C LYS A 96 10.42 3.86 -17.45
N ILE A 97 11.27 3.54 -16.48
CA ILE A 97 10.95 2.64 -15.36
C ILE A 97 9.95 3.28 -14.40
N GLN A 98 10.03 4.60 -14.15
CA GLN A 98 9.09 5.33 -13.29
C GLN A 98 7.63 5.30 -13.78
N GLN A 99 7.39 4.84 -15.01
CA GLN A 99 6.02 4.65 -15.54
C GLN A 99 5.45 3.26 -15.21
N ILE A 100 6.24 2.38 -14.58
CA ILE A 100 5.88 1.00 -14.26
C ILE A 100 5.50 0.90 -12.79
N SER A 101 4.19 0.84 -12.49
CA SER A 101 3.71 0.68 -11.10
C SER A 101 3.61 -0.78 -10.62
N ASP A 102 3.98 -1.75 -11.46
CA ASP A 102 3.97 -3.16 -11.08
C ASP A 102 5.24 -3.55 -10.30
N ILE A 103 5.08 -3.76 -9.00
CA ILE A 103 6.16 -4.16 -8.08
C ILE A 103 6.94 -5.39 -8.59
N LYS A 104 6.27 -6.39 -9.18
CA LYS A 104 6.95 -7.61 -9.64
C LYS A 104 7.83 -7.33 -10.84
N LYS A 105 7.36 -6.48 -11.75
CA LYS A 105 8.16 -6.01 -12.90
C LYS A 105 9.38 -5.22 -12.40
N LEU A 106 9.19 -4.29 -11.46
CA LEU A 106 10.29 -3.52 -10.86
C LEU A 106 11.32 -4.42 -10.16
N GLN A 107 10.89 -5.43 -9.40
CA GLN A 107 11.80 -6.39 -8.78
C GLN A 107 12.63 -7.17 -9.81
N LYS A 108 12.01 -7.61 -10.91
CA LYS A 108 12.70 -8.31 -11.99
C LYS A 108 13.76 -7.42 -12.65
N ILE A 109 13.44 -6.15 -12.88
CA ILE A 109 14.39 -5.15 -13.41
C ILE A 109 15.56 -4.95 -12.44
N LEU A 110 15.29 -4.83 -11.13
CA LEU A 110 16.33 -4.69 -10.11
C LEU A 110 17.28 -5.90 -10.09
N GLU A 111 16.76 -7.12 -10.20
CA GLU A 111 17.60 -8.32 -10.27
C GLU A 111 18.45 -8.37 -11.54
N LEU A 112 17.89 -8.01 -12.71
CA LEU A 112 18.64 -7.90 -13.96
C LEU A 112 19.74 -6.83 -13.88
N LEU A 113 19.48 -5.69 -13.24
CA LEU A 113 20.46 -4.63 -13.07
C LEU A 113 21.66 -5.02 -12.22
N LYS A 114 21.50 -5.96 -11.27
CA LYS A 114 22.61 -6.47 -10.47
C LYS A 114 23.58 -7.29 -11.32
N SER A 115 23.07 -8.16 -12.19
CA SER A 115 23.87 -9.09 -12.98
C SER A 115 24.34 -8.53 -14.32
N THR A 116 23.63 -7.55 -14.89
CA THR A 116 23.96 -7.02 -16.21
C THR A 116 24.94 -5.86 -16.17
N ASN A 117 25.73 -5.74 -17.25
CA ASN A 117 26.70 -4.68 -17.47
C ASN A 117 26.33 -3.75 -18.64
N ASN A 118 25.23 -4.01 -19.35
CA ASN A 118 24.72 -3.18 -20.44
C ASN A 118 23.20 -2.94 -20.30
N LEU A 119 22.74 -1.72 -20.58
CA LEU A 119 21.32 -1.37 -20.53
C LEU A 119 20.48 -2.11 -21.57
N SER A 120 21.07 -2.50 -22.70
CA SER A 120 20.40 -3.19 -23.81
C SER A 120 19.88 -4.59 -23.43
N ASP A 121 20.44 -5.20 -22.39
CA ASP A 121 20.03 -6.52 -21.92
C ASP A 121 18.76 -6.47 -21.05
N ILE A 122 18.33 -5.26 -20.66
CA ILE A 122 17.15 -5.05 -19.82
C ILE A 122 15.95 -4.85 -20.73
N VAL A 123 15.21 -5.94 -20.94
CA VAL A 123 13.94 -5.89 -21.66
C VAL A 123 12.86 -5.31 -20.73
N LEU A 124 12.38 -4.10 -21.06
CA LEU A 124 11.22 -3.51 -20.40
C LEU A 124 9.93 -4.26 -20.85
N PRO A 125 9.07 -4.64 -19.90
CA PRO A 125 7.80 -5.32 -20.18
C PRO A 125 6.63 -4.36 -20.43
#